data_AF-A0A822FF91-F1
#
_entry.id   AF-A0A822FF91-F1
#
_cell.length_a   1.000
_cell.length_b   1.000
_cell.length_c   1.000
_cell.angle_alpha   90.00
_cell.angle_beta   90.00
_cell.angle_gamma   90.00
#
_symmetry.space_group_name_H-M   'P 1'
#
loop_
_entity.id
_entity.type
_entity.pdbx_description
1 polymer ?
#
loop_
_entity_poly.entity_id
_entity_poly.type
_entity_poly.pdbx_seq_one_letter_code
_entity_poly.pdbx_strand_id
1 'polypeptide(L)'
;MFLLLIIFNLPLFIFAHIGYSSQSYCLDDISTGKLNLICRDNELIKLGRIIYGYSWSNDCSYIDKDCTMDVPREDIICLTNSNCTVRVVEHPLILQDCWNLAASYVQAEYECVQDYSLKNICQNQDIILSHGFVSTPNYPHGFQSNLNCLCTLIPSGNNSIVLEIIYFNLPICTEAALVLWIGQDLHTKCLQQDPITFISNIQQNITFRFYTLKNNKYGGFLMKYSILPETNNGTIRLQCYLSSSSSIIRSTILNSYSTLKYSLNNKNSYE
;
A
#
# COMPACT_ATOMS: atom_id res chain seq x y z
N MET A 1 -48.93 30.51 -23.83
CA MET A 1 -47.71 30.50 -23.00
C MET A 1 -47.66 29.16 -22.27
N PHE A 2 -47.18 28.11 -22.95
CA PHE A 2 -47.04 26.76 -22.39
C PHE A 2 -45.56 26.53 -22.10
N LEU A 3 -45.23 26.37 -20.82
CA LEU A 3 -43.89 26.14 -20.31
C LEU A 3 -43.52 24.67 -20.56
N LEU A 4 -42.53 24.42 -21.41
CA LEU A 4 -42.01 23.08 -21.68
C LEU A 4 -41.01 22.72 -20.55
N LEU A 5 -41.40 21.78 -19.68
CA LEU A 5 -40.50 21.25 -18.64
C LEU A 5 -39.55 20.24 -19.28
N ILE A 6 -38.27 20.60 -19.42
CA ILE A 6 -37.19 19.69 -19.83
C ILE A 6 -36.70 18.95 -18.58
N ILE A 7 -37.07 17.68 -18.46
CA ILE A 7 -36.54 16.78 -17.44
C ILE A 7 -35.16 16.30 -17.92
N PHE A 8 -34.10 16.82 -17.28
CA PHE A 8 -32.74 16.28 -17.45
C PHE A 8 -32.65 14.91 -16.77
N ASN A 9 -32.60 13.85 -17.57
CA ASN A 9 -32.14 12.53 -17.12
C ASN A 9 -30.63 12.61 -16.86
N LEU A 10 -30.24 12.82 -15.61
CA LEU A 10 -28.88 12.58 -15.15
C LEU A 10 -28.65 11.06 -15.03
N PRO A 11 -27.56 10.50 -15.59
CA PRO A 11 -27.27 9.09 -15.41
C PRO A 11 -26.98 8.83 -13.93
N LEU A 12 -27.70 7.87 -13.36
CA LEU A 12 -27.41 7.28 -12.06
C LEU A 12 -25.98 6.73 -12.13
N PHE A 13 -25.02 7.38 -11.47
CA PHE A 13 -23.71 6.83 -11.21
C PHE A 13 -23.88 5.68 -10.21
N ILE A 14 -24.04 4.46 -10.73
CA ILE A 14 -23.84 3.25 -9.94
C ILE A 14 -22.33 3.16 -9.72
N PHE A 15 -21.85 3.68 -8.59
CA PHE A 15 -20.56 3.27 -8.07
C PHE A 15 -20.67 1.78 -7.78
N ALA A 16 -20.16 0.94 -8.68
CA ALA A 16 -19.83 -0.42 -8.35
C ALA A 16 -18.76 -0.36 -7.27
N HIS A 17 -19.16 -0.43 -6.00
CA HIS A 17 -18.22 -0.63 -4.92
C HIS A 17 -17.49 -1.94 -5.22
N ILE A 18 -16.22 -1.81 -5.58
CA ILE A 18 -15.26 -2.91 -5.63
C ILE A 18 -15.39 -3.61 -4.28
N GLY A 19 -15.89 -4.84 -4.29
CA GLY A 19 -16.48 -5.50 -3.13
C GLY A 19 -15.41 -5.90 -2.13
N TYR A 20 -15.13 -5.04 -1.16
CA TYR A 20 -14.41 -5.43 0.04
C TYR A 20 -15.21 -6.52 0.77
N SER A 21 -14.53 -7.62 1.10
CA SER A 21 -15.03 -8.58 2.07
C SER A 21 -14.74 -8.05 3.47
N SER A 22 -15.66 -8.28 4.39
CA SER A 22 -15.46 -7.98 5.80
C SER A 22 -15.56 -9.26 6.62
N GLN A 23 -14.71 -9.37 7.62
CA GLN A 23 -14.80 -10.41 8.63
C GLN A 23 -14.70 -9.74 10.00
N SER A 24 -15.54 -10.17 10.94
CA SER A 24 -15.66 -9.55 12.25
C SER A 24 -15.68 -10.60 13.35
N TYR A 25 -15.32 -10.19 14.56
CA TYR A 25 -15.27 -11.03 15.75
C TYR A 25 -15.72 -10.22 16.97
N CYS A 26 -16.70 -10.75 17.74
CA CYS A 26 -17.16 -10.18 18.99
C CYS A 26 -16.07 -10.31 20.06
N LEU A 27 -15.78 -9.23 20.78
CA LEU A 27 -14.87 -9.28 21.93
C LEU A 27 -15.69 -9.53 23.19
N ASP A 28 -15.72 -10.79 23.63
CA ASP A 28 -16.33 -11.18 24.90
C ASP A 28 -15.28 -11.16 26.04
N ASP A 29 -15.75 -11.02 27.29
CA ASP A 29 -14.99 -10.69 28.51
C ASP A 29 -13.73 -11.55 28.83
N ILE A 30 -13.45 -12.66 28.13
CA ILE A 30 -12.51 -13.69 28.63
C ILE A 30 -11.54 -14.26 27.57
N SER A 31 -11.65 -13.96 26.27
CA SER A 31 -10.82 -14.66 25.27
C SER A 31 -10.06 -13.79 24.27
N THR A 32 -8.81 -14.19 24.00
CA THR A 32 -8.05 -13.74 22.83
C THR A 32 -8.78 -14.15 21.55
N GLY A 33 -9.21 -13.17 20.78
CA GLY A 33 -9.84 -13.39 19.48
C GLY A 33 -8.84 -13.77 18.39
N LYS A 34 -9.33 -14.49 17.38
CA LYS A 34 -8.60 -14.76 16.13
C LYS A 34 -9.54 -14.48 14.97
N LEU A 35 -9.09 -13.66 14.05
CA LEU A 35 -9.84 -13.32 12.85
C LEU A 35 -9.17 -14.02 11.66
N ASN A 36 -9.88 -14.99 11.10
CA ASN A 36 -9.38 -15.77 9.97
C ASN A 36 -9.88 -15.16 8.67
N LEU A 37 -8.95 -14.66 7.86
CA LEU A 37 -9.16 -14.14 6.53
C LEU A 37 -8.86 -15.25 5.53
N ILE A 38 -9.78 -15.51 4.60
CA ILE A 38 -9.64 -16.60 3.62
C ILE A 38 -10.04 -16.08 2.24
N CYS A 39 -9.18 -16.27 1.26
CA CYS A 39 -9.42 -16.08 -0.17
C CYS A 39 -9.37 -17.44 -0.90
N ARG A 40 -9.77 -17.47 -2.17
CA ARG A 40 -9.71 -18.71 -2.96
C ARG A 40 -8.26 -19.08 -3.29
N ASP A 41 -8.08 -20.29 -3.80
CA ASP A 41 -6.82 -20.70 -4.40
C ASP A 41 -6.46 -19.75 -5.57
N ASN A 42 -5.21 -19.28 -5.61
CA ASN A 42 -4.68 -18.24 -6.52
C ASN A 42 -5.14 -16.80 -6.21
N GLU A 43 -5.73 -16.55 -5.05
CA GLU A 43 -6.00 -15.21 -4.56
C GLU A 43 -5.16 -14.91 -3.31
N LEU A 44 -4.78 -13.65 -3.16
CA LEU A 44 -4.03 -13.12 -2.03
C LEU A 44 -4.91 -12.14 -1.28
N ILE A 45 -4.81 -12.18 0.05
CA ILE A 45 -5.46 -11.21 0.90
C ILE A 45 -4.73 -9.87 0.75
N LYS A 46 -5.46 -8.88 0.24
CA LYS A 46 -5.10 -7.47 0.35
C LYS A 46 -5.92 -6.87 1.48
N LEU A 47 -5.27 -6.62 2.60
CA LEU A 47 -5.92 -5.97 3.72
C LEU A 47 -6.16 -4.49 3.40
N GLY A 48 -7.38 -4.01 3.62
CA GLY A 48 -7.73 -2.59 3.58
C GLY A 48 -7.45 -1.92 4.93
N ARG A 49 -8.26 -2.26 5.94
CA ARG A 49 -8.11 -1.77 7.33
C ARG A 49 -8.56 -2.82 8.32
N ILE A 50 -8.08 -2.68 9.55
CA ILE A 50 -8.62 -3.40 10.70
C ILE A 50 -8.99 -2.35 11.72
N ILE A 51 -10.18 -2.48 12.27
CA ILE A 51 -10.73 -1.57 13.25
C ILE A 51 -11.12 -2.35 14.50
N TYR A 52 -10.83 -1.77 15.65
CA TYR A 52 -11.56 -2.07 16.88
C TYR A 52 -12.75 -1.13 16.97
N GLY A 53 -13.90 -1.63 17.40
CA GLY A 53 -15.10 -0.82 17.52
C GLY A 53 -15.90 -1.12 18.77
N TYR A 54 -16.69 -0.13 19.18
CA TYR A 54 -17.74 -0.27 20.16
C TYR A 54 -19.10 -0.05 19.50
N SER A 55 -19.98 -1.03 19.62
CA SER A 55 -21.34 -0.98 19.09
C SER A 55 -22.36 -0.71 20.21
N TRP A 56 -23.16 0.35 20.08
CA TRP A 56 -24.27 0.62 21.02
C TRP A 56 -25.49 -0.29 20.80
N SER A 57 -25.60 -0.90 19.62
CA SER A 57 -26.65 -1.86 19.29
C SER A 57 -26.27 -3.29 19.67
N ASN A 58 -25.06 -3.49 20.21
CA ASN A 58 -24.51 -4.81 20.53
C ASN A 58 -24.30 -5.69 19.29
N ASP A 59 -24.04 -5.06 18.14
CA ASP A 59 -23.65 -5.75 16.90
C ASP A 59 -22.14 -6.07 16.93
N CYS A 60 -21.76 -7.21 16.36
CA CYS A 60 -20.37 -7.64 16.28
C CYS A 60 -19.68 -7.28 14.96
N SER A 61 -20.21 -6.28 14.28
CA SER A 61 -19.70 -5.77 13.01
C SER A 61 -19.92 -4.28 12.96
N TYR A 62 -19.09 -3.60 12.20
CA TYR A 62 -19.21 -2.17 12.02
C TYR A 62 -20.56 -1.78 11.46
N ILE A 63 -21.21 -0.85 12.16
CA ILE A 63 -22.36 -0.11 11.66
C ILE A 63 -22.06 1.38 11.65
N ASP A 64 -22.77 2.10 10.78
CA ASP A 64 -22.67 3.55 10.75
C ASP A 64 -22.88 4.14 12.14
N LYS A 65 -21.95 5.04 12.51
CA LYS A 65 -21.83 5.77 13.77
C LYS A 65 -21.06 5.07 14.88
N ASP A 66 -20.76 3.77 14.77
CA ASP A 66 -19.90 3.07 15.74
C ASP A 66 -18.63 3.85 16.02
N CYS A 67 -18.24 3.87 17.29
CA CYS A 67 -16.95 4.44 17.64
C CYS A 67 -15.86 3.42 17.33
N THR A 68 -14.90 3.81 16.49
CA THR A 68 -13.88 2.91 15.97
C THR A 68 -12.48 3.51 16.12
N MET A 69 -11.49 2.64 16.24
CA MET A 69 -10.08 2.98 16.26
C MET A 69 -9.34 2.00 15.34
N ASP A 70 -8.50 2.53 14.43
CA ASP A 70 -7.70 1.70 13.54
C ASP A 70 -6.65 0.91 14.33
N VAL A 71 -6.45 -0.35 13.94
CA VAL A 71 -5.35 -1.17 14.46
C VAL A 71 -4.03 -0.70 13.83
N PRO A 72 -2.98 -0.45 14.61
CA PRO A 72 -1.66 -0.14 14.07
C PRO A 72 -1.24 -1.20 13.04
N ARG A 73 -0.84 -0.74 11.85
CA ARG A 73 -0.52 -1.62 10.69
C ARG A 73 0.67 -2.57 10.92
N GLU A 74 1.43 -2.35 11.99
CA GLU A 74 2.66 -3.07 12.29
C GLU A 74 2.43 -4.56 12.60
N ASP A 75 1.18 -4.96 12.89
CA ASP A 75 0.81 -6.32 13.28
C ASP A 75 0.24 -7.20 12.14
N ILE A 76 0.18 -6.71 10.89
CA ILE A 76 -0.68 -7.36 9.88
C ILE A 76 0.11 -8.07 8.77
N ILE A 77 0.51 -9.31 9.08
CA ILE A 77 1.23 -10.26 8.21
C ILE A 77 0.27 -11.05 7.30
N CYS A 78 -0.82 -10.42 6.83
CA CYS A 78 -1.81 -11.10 5.98
C CYS A 78 -1.61 -10.87 4.49
N LEU A 79 -0.84 -9.84 4.14
CA LEU A 79 -0.55 -9.52 2.76
C LEU A 79 0.28 -10.67 2.17
N THR A 80 -0.14 -11.17 1.00
CA THR A 80 0.47 -12.29 0.25
C THR A 80 0.11 -13.73 0.65
N ASN A 81 -0.86 -13.94 1.53
CA ASN A 81 -1.39 -15.29 1.81
C ASN A 81 -2.84 -15.40 1.34
N SER A 82 -3.25 -16.60 0.90
CA SER A 82 -4.67 -16.91 0.67
C SER A 82 -5.42 -17.20 1.98
N ASN A 83 -4.71 -17.46 3.07
CA ASN A 83 -5.26 -17.63 4.41
C ASN A 83 -4.37 -16.91 5.44
N CYS A 84 -4.97 -16.08 6.28
CA CYS A 84 -4.28 -15.40 7.35
C CYS A 84 -5.10 -15.37 8.63
N THR A 85 -4.43 -15.54 9.78
CA THR A 85 -5.02 -15.28 11.08
C THR A 85 -4.47 -13.97 11.64
N VAL A 86 -5.32 -12.96 11.76
CA VAL A 86 -5.02 -11.75 12.54
C VAL A 86 -5.23 -12.08 14.01
N ARG A 87 -4.20 -11.84 14.82
CA ARG A 87 -4.33 -11.94 16.28
C ARG A 87 -4.96 -10.66 16.80
N VAL A 88 -5.93 -10.85 17.68
CA VAL A 88 -6.67 -9.77 18.31
C VAL A 88 -6.07 -9.55 19.70
N VAL A 89 -5.84 -8.28 20.07
CA VAL A 89 -5.27 -7.92 21.37
C VAL A 89 -6.19 -8.40 22.50
N GLU A 90 -5.61 -8.70 23.68
CA GLU A 90 -6.34 -9.14 24.87
C GLU A 90 -7.37 -8.08 25.32
N HIS A 91 -8.58 -8.53 25.60
CA HIS A 91 -9.67 -7.71 26.15
C HIS A 91 -9.47 -7.52 27.67
N PRO A 92 -9.83 -6.36 28.26
CA PRO A 92 -10.46 -5.19 27.65
C PRO A 92 -9.46 -4.29 26.93
N LEU A 93 -9.69 -4.08 25.63
CA LEU A 93 -9.01 -3.04 24.86
C LEU A 93 -9.78 -1.73 25.02
N ILE A 94 -9.16 -0.73 25.63
CA ILE A 94 -9.78 0.58 25.85
C ILE A 94 -9.54 1.48 24.64
N LEU A 95 -10.63 1.95 24.04
CA LEU A 95 -10.62 2.87 22.91
C LEU A 95 -10.54 4.31 23.43
N GLN A 96 -9.32 4.87 23.48
CA GLN A 96 -9.09 6.20 24.05
C GLN A 96 -9.86 7.30 23.31
N ASP A 97 -9.95 7.19 21.98
CA ASP A 97 -10.70 8.12 21.13
C ASP A 97 -12.23 7.92 21.20
N CYS A 98 -12.67 6.91 21.94
CA CYS A 98 -14.07 6.55 22.13
C CYS A 98 -14.51 6.70 23.59
N TRP A 99 -14.18 7.82 24.23
CA TRP A 99 -14.54 8.10 25.63
C TRP A 99 -14.09 7.01 26.61
N ASN A 100 -12.99 6.31 26.32
CA ASN A 100 -12.48 5.18 27.10
C ASN A 100 -13.46 4.00 27.22
N LEU A 101 -14.29 3.78 26.19
CA LEU A 101 -15.11 2.57 26.08
C LEU A 101 -14.24 1.35 25.78
N ALA A 102 -14.63 0.19 26.30
CA ALA A 102 -13.99 -1.08 25.94
C ALA A 102 -14.49 -1.52 24.55
N ALA A 103 -13.59 -1.92 23.66
CA ALA A 103 -13.98 -2.42 22.33
C ALA A 103 -14.88 -3.66 22.47
N SER A 104 -16.00 -3.68 21.73
CA SER A 104 -16.96 -4.79 21.69
C SER A 104 -16.77 -5.70 20.47
N TYR A 105 -16.05 -5.25 19.45
CA TYR A 105 -15.68 -6.08 18.30
C TYR A 105 -14.35 -5.65 17.67
N VAL A 106 -13.82 -6.55 16.85
CA VAL A 106 -12.78 -6.25 15.87
C VAL A 106 -13.28 -6.65 14.48
N GLN A 107 -13.00 -5.83 13.48
CA GLN A 107 -13.38 -6.10 12.10
C GLN A 107 -12.20 -5.82 11.18
N ALA A 108 -11.96 -6.73 10.23
CA ALA A 108 -11.01 -6.56 9.16
C ALA A 108 -11.75 -6.44 7.82
N GLU A 109 -11.41 -5.42 7.06
CA GLU A 109 -11.85 -5.22 5.69
C GLU A 109 -10.71 -5.60 4.75
N TYR A 110 -10.99 -6.47 3.79
CA TYR A 110 -9.99 -7.01 2.88
C TYR A 110 -10.56 -7.30 1.49
N GLU A 111 -9.67 -7.42 0.52
CA GLU A 111 -9.97 -7.73 -0.86
C GLU A 111 -9.16 -8.97 -1.26
N CYS A 112 -9.77 -9.90 -1.99
CA CYS A 112 -9.05 -11.04 -2.57
C CYS A 112 -8.56 -10.63 -3.97
N VAL A 113 -7.25 -10.44 -4.10
CA VAL A 113 -6.62 -10.05 -5.36
C VAL A 113 -5.93 -11.25 -5.99
N GLN A 114 -5.98 -11.36 -7.31
CA GLN A 114 -5.35 -12.48 -8.01
C GLN A 114 -3.82 -12.50 -7.77
N ASP A 115 -3.25 -13.67 -7.49
CA ASP A 115 -1.84 -13.82 -7.14
C ASP A 115 -0.87 -13.37 -8.24
N TYR A 116 -1.26 -13.57 -9.50
CA TYR A 116 -0.49 -13.13 -10.66
C TYR A 116 -0.37 -11.61 -10.74
N SER A 117 -1.19 -10.85 -10.03
CA SER A 117 -1.09 -9.39 -9.99
C SER A 117 0.02 -8.89 -9.08
N LEU A 118 0.53 -9.72 -8.14
CA LEU A 118 1.60 -9.35 -7.23
C LEU A 118 2.97 -9.76 -7.76
N LYS A 119 3.83 -8.75 -7.96
CA LYS A 119 5.16 -8.91 -8.54
C LYS A 119 6.28 -8.53 -7.58
N ASN A 120 7.30 -9.37 -7.51
CA ASN A 120 8.54 -9.05 -6.82
C ASN A 120 9.43 -8.18 -7.73
N ILE A 121 9.83 -7.01 -7.23
CA ILE A 121 10.66 -6.03 -7.95
C ILE A 121 12.00 -6.57 -8.47
N CYS A 122 12.55 -7.61 -7.84
CA CYS A 122 13.87 -8.16 -8.17
C CYS A 122 13.81 -9.36 -9.14
N GLN A 123 12.61 -9.86 -9.45
CA GLN A 123 12.46 -10.94 -10.41
C GLN A 123 12.41 -10.39 -11.84
N ASN A 124 13.01 -11.10 -12.78
CA ASN A 124 12.93 -10.75 -14.19
C ASN A 124 11.50 -10.94 -14.67
N GLN A 125 10.87 -9.84 -15.04
CA GLN A 125 9.46 -9.80 -15.44
C GLN A 125 9.27 -8.78 -16.54
N ASP A 126 8.41 -9.14 -17.49
CA ASP A 126 7.95 -8.25 -18.55
C ASP A 126 6.50 -8.61 -18.84
N ILE A 127 5.58 -7.91 -18.16
CA ILE A 127 4.16 -8.22 -18.19
C ILE A 127 3.35 -6.96 -18.51
N ILE A 128 2.16 -7.16 -19.07
CA ILE A 128 1.26 -6.08 -19.46
C ILE A 128 -0.06 -6.27 -18.71
N LEU A 129 -0.39 -5.34 -17.83
CA LEU A 129 -1.63 -5.35 -17.03
C LEU A 129 -2.17 -3.92 -16.90
N SER A 130 -3.47 -3.73 -16.72
CA SER A 130 -4.06 -2.40 -16.45
C SER A 130 -3.79 -1.91 -15.01
N HIS A 131 -3.54 -2.84 -14.10
CA HIS A 131 -3.20 -2.60 -12.70
C HIS A 131 -2.46 -3.81 -12.11
N GLY A 132 -1.86 -3.64 -10.94
CA GLY A 132 -1.21 -4.71 -10.22
C GLY A 132 -0.48 -4.21 -8.98
N PHE A 133 0.35 -5.07 -8.40
CA PHE A 133 1.12 -4.78 -7.21
C PHE A 133 2.59 -5.10 -7.41
N VAL A 134 3.47 -4.30 -6.80
CA VAL A 134 4.91 -4.54 -6.76
C VAL A 134 5.40 -4.52 -5.32
N SER A 135 6.20 -5.50 -4.93
CA SER A 135 6.73 -5.64 -3.58
C SER A 135 8.23 -5.94 -3.56
N THR A 136 8.84 -5.76 -2.39
CA THR A 136 10.19 -6.27 -2.10
C THR A 136 10.23 -7.80 -2.13
N PRO A 137 11.40 -8.43 -2.35
CA PRO A 137 11.52 -9.88 -2.19
C PRO A 137 11.11 -10.34 -0.81
N ASN A 138 10.40 -11.47 -0.76
CA ASN A 138 9.89 -12.12 0.45
C ASN A 138 9.06 -11.21 1.37
N TYR A 139 8.48 -10.13 0.85
CA TYR A 139 7.49 -9.33 1.57
C TYR A 139 6.39 -10.23 2.17
N PRO A 140 5.95 -10.03 3.43
CA PRO A 140 6.40 -9.02 4.40
C PRO A 140 7.52 -9.51 5.34
N HIS A 141 8.12 -10.66 5.07
CA HIS A 141 9.12 -11.33 5.94
C HIS A 141 10.54 -10.75 5.81
N GLY A 142 10.68 -9.61 5.15
CA GLY A 142 11.93 -8.90 4.92
C GLY A 142 12.74 -9.40 3.75
N PHE A 143 13.89 -8.76 3.51
CA PHE A 143 14.62 -8.86 2.25
C PHE A 143 16.11 -9.07 2.48
N GLN A 144 16.76 -9.70 1.50
CA GLN A 144 18.19 -10.00 1.55
C GLN A 144 19.06 -8.75 1.39
N SER A 145 20.33 -8.83 1.81
CA SER A 145 21.34 -7.82 1.52
C SER A 145 21.75 -7.83 0.04
N ASN A 146 22.42 -6.75 -0.38
CA ASN A 146 23.06 -6.61 -1.69
C ASN A 146 22.09 -6.74 -2.87
N LEU A 147 20.82 -6.41 -2.66
CA LEU A 147 19.85 -6.31 -3.72
C LEU A 147 20.04 -4.97 -4.44
N ASN A 148 19.83 -4.98 -5.74
CA ASN A 148 19.80 -3.79 -6.57
C ASN A 148 18.83 -4.06 -7.70
N CYS A 149 17.57 -3.72 -7.51
CA CYS A 149 16.47 -4.11 -8.36
C CYS A 149 15.94 -2.86 -9.05
N LEU A 150 15.77 -2.93 -10.36
CA LEU A 150 15.19 -1.84 -11.15
C LEU A 150 13.86 -2.32 -11.69
N CYS A 151 12.87 -1.43 -11.65
CA CYS A 151 11.63 -1.66 -12.32
C CYS A 151 11.06 -0.39 -12.96
N THR A 152 10.40 -0.55 -14.10
CA THR A 152 9.80 0.54 -14.85
C THR A 152 8.36 0.20 -15.21
N LEU A 153 7.46 1.16 -14.96
CA LEU A 153 6.08 1.17 -15.41
C LEU A 153 5.97 2.06 -16.65
N ILE A 154 5.51 1.49 -17.76
CA ILE A 154 5.35 2.19 -19.05
C ILE A 154 3.86 2.18 -19.42
N PRO A 155 3.17 3.33 -19.44
CA PRO A 155 1.76 3.38 -19.79
C PRO A 155 1.57 3.28 -21.30
N SER A 156 0.52 2.58 -21.75
CA SER A 156 0.10 2.55 -23.15
C SER A 156 -0.79 3.74 -23.50
N GLY A 157 -0.69 4.26 -24.73
CA GLY A 157 -1.63 5.26 -25.26
C GLY A 157 -1.58 6.59 -24.51
N ASN A 158 -2.70 7.32 -24.44
CA ASN A 158 -2.80 8.62 -23.76
C ASN A 158 -3.26 8.46 -22.31
N ASN A 159 -2.52 7.67 -21.53
CA ASN A 159 -2.88 7.39 -20.15
C ASN A 159 -1.78 7.82 -19.17
N SER A 160 -2.18 8.08 -17.94
CA SER A 160 -1.31 8.31 -16.78
C SER A 160 -1.23 7.06 -15.92
N ILE A 161 -0.19 6.96 -15.08
CA ILE A 161 -0.02 5.92 -14.06
C ILE A 161 -0.35 6.51 -12.70
N VAL A 162 -1.17 5.81 -11.93
CA VAL A 162 -1.31 6.02 -10.49
C VAL A 162 -0.44 4.99 -9.78
N LEU A 163 0.44 5.43 -8.89
CA LEU A 163 1.28 4.57 -8.05
C LEU A 163 1.01 4.90 -6.58
N GLU A 164 0.48 3.93 -5.84
CA GLU A 164 0.16 4.05 -4.43
C GLU A 164 1.12 3.17 -3.61
N ILE A 165 1.83 3.77 -2.66
CA ILE A 165 2.60 3.04 -1.66
C ILE A 165 1.66 2.70 -0.51
N ILE A 166 1.27 1.42 -0.41
CA ILE A 166 0.28 0.95 0.58
C ILE A 166 0.97 0.68 1.92
N TYR A 167 2.13 0.02 1.88
CA TYR A 167 2.95 -0.28 3.05
C TYR A 167 4.40 0.04 2.74
N PHE A 168 5.10 0.65 3.69
CA PHE A 168 6.51 0.97 3.55
C PHE A 168 7.22 0.98 4.89
N ASN A 169 8.17 0.08 5.03
CA ASN A 169 9.06 0.02 6.18
C ASN A 169 10.42 -0.54 5.73
N LEU A 170 11.39 0.37 5.58
CA LEU A 170 12.79 0.07 5.28
C LEU A 170 13.69 0.53 6.44
N PRO A 171 14.94 0.05 6.56
CA PRO A 171 15.92 0.66 7.45
C PRO A 171 16.22 2.12 7.05
N ILE A 172 17.17 2.75 7.74
CA ILE A 172 17.73 4.03 7.33
C ILE A 172 18.23 4.00 5.87
N CYS A 173 18.15 5.13 5.18
CA CYS A 173 18.47 5.27 3.75
C CYS A 173 19.89 4.85 3.37
N THR A 174 20.83 4.83 4.33
CA THR A 174 22.21 4.38 4.11
C THR A 174 22.34 2.86 4.06
N GLU A 175 21.31 2.11 4.47
CA GLU A 175 21.29 0.65 4.45
C GLU A 175 20.37 0.08 3.38
N ALA A 176 19.21 0.70 3.16
CA ALA A 176 18.34 0.39 2.04
C ALA A 176 17.47 1.60 1.69
N ALA A 177 17.13 1.74 0.40
CA ALA A 177 16.21 2.77 -0.04
C ALA A 177 15.43 2.33 -1.29
N LEU A 178 14.25 2.92 -1.43
CA LEU A 178 13.51 2.95 -2.69
C LEU A 178 13.69 4.33 -3.31
N VAL A 179 14.24 4.38 -4.51
CA VAL A 179 14.40 5.60 -5.31
C VAL A 179 13.38 5.56 -6.44
N LEU A 180 12.57 6.60 -6.56
CA LEU A 180 11.51 6.74 -7.56
C LEU A 180 11.85 7.92 -8.48
N TRP A 181 11.75 7.68 -9.79
CA TRP A 181 11.82 8.70 -10.83
C TRP A 181 10.46 8.81 -11.52
N ILE A 182 9.84 9.98 -11.40
CA ILE A 182 8.54 10.28 -12.01
C ILE A 182 8.77 11.49 -12.91
N GLY A 183 9.05 11.24 -14.19
CA GLY A 183 9.54 12.29 -15.08
C GLY A 183 10.89 12.85 -14.63
N GLN A 184 10.89 14.12 -14.22
CA GLN A 184 12.07 14.82 -13.71
C GLN A 184 12.16 14.77 -12.17
N ASP A 185 11.07 14.39 -11.50
CA ASP A 185 11.02 14.37 -10.06
C ASP A 185 11.70 13.10 -9.52
N LEU A 186 12.50 13.30 -8.47
CA LEU A 186 13.26 12.27 -7.79
C LEU A 186 12.82 12.17 -6.34
N HIS A 187 12.32 11.02 -5.93
CA HIS A 187 11.95 10.75 -4.54
C HIS A 187 12.80 9.60 -3.99
N THR A 188 13.38 9.79 -2.82
CA THR A 188 14.07 8.72 -2.08
C THR A 188 13.28 8.44 -0.81
N LYS A 189 12.97 7.16 -0.58
CA LYS A 189 12.15 6.69 0.55
C LYS A 189 12.90 5.61 1.33
N CYS A 190 12.86 5.73 2.65
CA CYS A 190 13.40 4.79 3.63
C CYS A 190 12.64 5.01 4.95
N LEU A 191 12.95 4.25 6.01
CA LEU A 191 12.18 4.25 7.27
C LEU A 191 10.71 3.88 7.05
N GLN A 192 9.89 4.03 8.09
CA GLN A 192 8.45 3.94 7.98
C GLN A 192 7.91 5.16 7.24
N GLN A 193 6.97 4.96 6.33
CA GLN A 193 6.28 6.04 5.62
C GLN A 193 4.77 5.80 5.67
N ASP A 194 4.02 6.88 5.82
CA ASP A 194 2.58 6.84 5.63
C ASP A 194 2.24 6.53 4.16
N PRO A 195 1.04 5.99 3.89
CA PRO A 195 0.58 5.75 2.54
C PRO A 195 0.65 7.01 1.69
N ILE A 196 1.17 6.89 0.47
CA ILE A 196 1.35 8.03 -0.42
C ILE A 196 1.01 7.63 -1.85
N THR A 197 0.40 8.55 -2.59
CA THR A 197 0.00 8.34 -3.97
C THR A 197 0.73 9.32 -4.88
N PHE A 198 1.28 8.78 -5.97
CA PHE A 198 1.86 9.55 -7.07
C PHE A 198 1.04 9.35 -8.32
N ILE A 199 0.92 10.41 -9.13
CA ILE A 199 0.24 10.37 -10.42
C ILE A 199 1.23 10.91 -11.46
N SER A 200 1.50 10.11 -12.49
CA SER A 200 2.35 10.55 -13.60
C SER A 200 1.59 11.47 -14.55
N ASN A 201 2.34 12.26 -15.32
CA ASN A 201 1.79 12.87 -16.52
C ASN A 201 1.41 11.79 -17.56
N ILE A 202 0.62 12.20 -18.55
CA ILE A 202 0.23 11.33 -19.67
C ILE A 202 1.49 10.84 -20.38
N GLN A 203 1.53 9.55 -20.73
CA GLN A 203 2.66 8.90 -21.42
C GLN A 203 3.99 8.95 -20.67
N GLN A 204 3.98 9.30 -19.39
CA GLN A 204 5.17 9.39 -18.59
C GLN A 204 5.42 8.08 -17.85
N ASN A 205 6.64 7.57 -17.96
CA ASN A 205 7.05 6.38 -17.23
C ASN A 205 7.31 6.70 -15.76
N ILE A 206 7.08 5.71 -14.90
CA ILE A 206 7.57 5.72 -13.53
C ILE A 206 8.65 4.64 -13.42
N THR A 207 9.87 5.04 -13.06
CA THR A 207 10.96 4.10 -12.79
C THR A 207 11.23 4.08 -11.30
N PHE A 208 11.54 2.92 -10.75
CA PHE A 208 11.98 2.83 -9.36
C PHE A 208 13.06 1.78 -9.17
N ARG A 209 13.96 2.09 -8.24
CA ARG A 209 15.11 1.28 -7.89
C ARG A 209 15.11 1.00 -6.40
N PHE A 210 15.04 -0.27 -6.06
CA PHE A 210 15.22 -0.73 -4.70
C PHE A 210 16.63 -1.27 -4.53
N TYR A 211 17.36 -0.78 -3.53
CA TYR A 211 18.66 -1.36 -3.21
C TYR A 211 18.82 -1.59 -1.72
N THR A 212 19.63 -2.59 -1.37
CA THR A 212 19.92 -3.00 0.00
C THR A 212 21.42 -3.27 0.13
N LEU A 213 22.01 -2.88 1.25
CA LEU A 213 23.41 -3.13 1.58
C LEU A 213 23.55 -4.13 2.73
N LYS A 214 22.58 -4.16 3.64
CA LYS A 214 22.55 -5.07 4.77
C LYS A 214 21.28 -5.91 4.76
N ASN A 215 21.37 -7.08 5.38
CA ASN A 215 20.25 -7.99 5.51
C ASN A 215 19.48 -7.53 6.75
N ASN A 216 18.19 -7.27 6.60
CA ASN A 216 17.38 -6.75 7.67
C ASN A 216 16.00 -7.41 7.70
N LYS A 217 15.42 -7.49 8.89
CA LYS A 217 14.07 -8.06 9.12
C LYS A 217 12.94 -7.03 8.96
N TYR A 218 13.16 -5.94 8.23
CA TYR A 218 12.10 -4.94 7.99
C TYR A 218 11.06 -5.50 7.02
N GLY A 219 9.80 -5.06 7.16
CA GLY A 219 8.70 -5.57 6.34
C GLY A 219 8.85 -5.35 4.84
N GLY A 220 9.62 -4.34 4.41
CA GLY A 220 9.81 -4.00 3.00
C GLY A 220 8.77 -3.00 2.51
N PHE A 221 8.33 -3.12 1.27
CA PHE A 221 7.24 -2.31 0.74
C PHE A 221 6.27 -3.10 -0.12
N LEU A 222 5.04 -2.59 -0.21
CA LEU A 222 4.00 -3.02 -1.13
C LEU A 222 3.42 -1.77 -1.81
N MET A 223 3.46 -1.76 -3.14
CA MET A 223 2.92 -0.69 -3.97
C MET A 223 1.85 -1.23 -4.90
N LYS A 224 0.81 -0.45 -5.17
CA LYS A 224 -0.20 -0.71 -6.20
C LYS A 224 0.02 0.25 -7.36
N TYR A 225 -0.12 -0.24 -8.57
CA TYR A 225 -0.15 0.60 -9.77
C TYR A 225 -1.46 0.39 -10.54
N SER A 226 -1.96 1.44 -11.18
CA SER A 226 -3.12 1.37 -12.08
C SER A 226 -3.08 2.47 -13.14
N ILE A 227 -3.91 2.30 -14.17
CA ILE A 227 -4.04 3.26 -15.27
C ILE A 227 -5.08 4.35 -14.96
N LEU A 228 -4.83 5.58 -15.43
CA LEU A 228 -5.80 6.69 -15.38
C LEU A 228 -5.99 7.30 -16.79
N PRO A 229 -7.24 7.51 -17.25
CA PRO A 229 -8.50 7.11 -16.60
C PRO A 229 -8.72 5.60 -16.72
N GLU A 230 -9.36 5.00 -15.71
CA GLU A 230 -9.62 3.55 -15.67
C GLU A 230 -10.51 3.06 -16.83
N THR A 231 -11.28 3.97 -17.45
CA THR A 231 -12.22 3.70 -18.54
C THR A 231 -11.57 3.41 -19.88
N ASN A 232 -10.28 3.71 -20.06
CA ASN A 232 -9.65 3.69 -21.38
C ASN A 232 -9.15 2.32 -21.86
N ASN A 233 -9.47 1.21 -21.17
CA ASN A 233 -8.88 -0.11 -21.40
C ASN A 233 -7.33 -0.06 -21.53
N GLY A 234 -6.72 0.93 -20.88
CA GLY A 234 -5.28 1.16 -20.98
C GLY A 234 -4.51 0.09 -20.22
N THR A 235 -3.26 -0.11 -20.62
CA THR A 235 -2.37 -1.09 -20.02
C THR A 235 -1.08 -0.43 -19.58
N ILE A 236 -0.39 -1.09 -18.66
CA ILE A 236 0.93 -0.73 -18.16
C ILE A 236 1.84 -1.93 -18.40
N ARG A 237 2.93 -1.71 -19.12
CA ARG A 237 4.02 -2.68 -19.22
C ARG A 237 4.91 -2.50 -18.00
N LEU A 238 4.96 -3.52 -17.15
CA LEU A 238 5.86 -3.60 -15.99
C LEU A 238 7.10 -4.38 -16.40
N GLN A 239 8.26 -3.75 -16.29
CA GLN A 239 9.56 -4.37 -16.56
C GLN A 239 10.43 -4.31 -15.32
N CYS A 240 10.60 -5.44 -14.63
CA CYS A 240 11.41 -5.54 -13.42
C CYS A 240 12.59 -6.50 -13.64
N TYR A 241 13.73 -6.25 -13.00
CA TYR A 241 14.88 -7.14 -13.01
C TYR A 241 15.89 -6.83 -11.90
N LEU A 242 16.71 -7.83 -11.54
CA LEU A 242 17.89 -7.63 -10.70
C LEU A 242 19.01 -7.00 -11.54
N SER A 243 19.44 -5.79 -11.17
CA SER A 243 20.54 -5.08 -11.81
C SER A 243 21.89 -5.59 -11.29
N SER A 244 22.73 -6.07 -12.21
CA SER A 244 24.10 -6.55 -11.95
C SER A 244 25.10 -5.44 -11.58
N SER A 245 24.67 -4.17 -11.55
CA SER A 245 25.56 -3.02 -11.29
C SER A 245 25.80 -2.76 -9.80
N SER A 246 26.68 -3.55 -9.18
CA SER A 246 27.24 -3.29 -7.85
C SER A 246 28.11 -2.01 -7.79
N SER A 247 28.53 -1.49 -8.95
CA SER A 247 29.45 -0.35 -9.10
C SER A 247 28.82 1.04 -8.97
N ILE A 248 27.50 1.19 -8.95
CA ILE A 248 26.83 2.50 -8.86
C ILE A 248 26.37 2.83 -7.43
N ILE A 249 26.39 1.85 -6.51
CA ILE A 249 25.84 2.07 -5.16
C ILE A 249 26.64 3.14 -4.40
N ARG A 250 27.95 3.33 -4.67
CA ARG A 250 28.76 4.36 -4.01
C ARG A 250 28.59 5.79 -4.57
N SER A 251 28.30 5.96 -5.86
CA SER A 251 28.30 7.31 -6.47
C SER A 251 27.01 8.08 -6.23
N THR A 252 25.85 7.41 -6.20
CA THR A 252 24.57 8.06 -5.85
C THR A 252 24.48 8.44 -4.38
N ILE A 253 25.13 7.70 -3.47
CA ILE A 253 25.15 8.00 -2.03
C ILE A 253 25.88 9.31 -1.73
N LEU A 254 26.94 9.64 -2.48
CA LEU A 254 27.67 10.92 -2.33
C LEU A 254 26.82 12.11 -2.79
N ASN A 255 26.05 11.96 -3.87
CA ASN A 255 25.24 13.05 -4.41
C ASN A 255 23.95 13.31 -3.60
N SER A 256 23.34 12.28 -3.00
CA SER A 256 22.21 12.48 -2.07
C SER A 256 22.64 13.09 -0.72
N TYR A 257 23.88 12.84 -0.29
CA TYR A 257 24.45 13.49 0.90
C TYR A 257 24.66 15.00 0.70
N SER A 258 25.04 15.44 -0.51
CA SER A 258 25.18 16.88 -0.80
C SER A 258 23.85 17.62 -0.76
N THR A 259 22.74 17.02 -1.23
CA THR A 259 21.41 17.65 -1.21
C THR A 259 20.76 17.65 0.18
N LEU A 260 20.93 16.60 0.98
CA LEU A 260 20.45 16.58 2.38
C LEU A 260 21.23 17.55 3.29
N LYS A 261 22.55 17.71 3.11
CA LYS A 261 23.31 18.75 3.84
C LYS A 261 22.90 20.17 3.47
N TYR A 262 22.59 20.43 2.20
CA TYR A 262 22.10 21.74 1.77
C TYR A 262 20.73 22.09 2.36
N SER A 263 19.83 21.12 2.51
CA SER A 263 18.50 21.35 3.06
C SER A 263 18.49 21.54 4.58
N LEU A 264 19.40 20.91 5.32
CA LEU A 264 19.56 21.10 6.76
C LEU A 264 20.27 22.42 7.13
N ASN A 265 21.22 22.90 6.31
CA ASN A 265 21.92 24.16 6.60
C ASN A 265 21.07 25.42 6.31
N ASN A 266 20.06 25.35 5.44
CA ASN A 266 19.17 26.49 5.15
C ASN A 266 18.00 26.64 6.14
N LYS A 267 17.83 25.73 7.10
CA LYS A 267 16.80 25.85 8.15
C LYS A 267 17.29 26.55 9.43
N ASN A 268 18.57 26.88 9.55
CA ASN A 268 19.17 27.49 10.75
C ASN A 268 19.59 28.97 10.55
N SER A 269 19.02 29.68 9.58
CA SER A 269 19.37 31.08 9.30
C SER A 269 18.17 32.02 9.26
N TYR A 270 17.12 31.70 10.03
CA TYR A 270 16.02 32.61 10.38
C TYR A 270 15.60 32.34 11.83
N GLU A 271 16.48 32.67 12.78
CA GLU A 271 16.15 33.12 14.14
C GLU A 271 17.20 34.17 14.55
#